data_AF-A0AB38UYQ5-F1
#
_entry.id   AF-A0AB38UYQ5-F1
#
_cell.length_a   1.000
_cell.length_b   1.000
_cell.length_c   1.000
_cell.angle_alpha   90.00
_cell.angle_beta   90.00
_cell.angle_gamma   90.00
#
_symmetry.space_group_name_H-M   'P 1'
#
loop_
_entity.id
_entity.type
_entity.pdbx_description
1 polymer ?
#
loop_
_entity_poly.entity_id
_entity_poly.type
_entity_poly.pdbx_seq_one_letter_code
_entity_poly.pdbx_strand_id
1 'polypeptide(L)'
;MAPATGWCSSLRLPRDHYVRVDSNDYPVHPGGIGRRVLVRADLDRVQAFCDSQLLADHQRIWAAHQTISDPAHVDAAKVLRHKHFSVAKPLSEPQVQVRSLTDYDAALGVDLDGGVA
;
A
#
# COMPACT_ATOMS: atom_id res chain seq x y z
N MET A 1 3.22 40.01 -9.96
CA MET A 1 3.22 38.65 -9.40
C MET A 1 1.95 37.97 -9.91
N ALA A 2 2.04 36.77 -10.50
CA ALA A 2 0.84 36.04 -10.90
C ALA A 2 0.06 35.56 -9.66
N PRO A 3 -1.27 35.46 -9.72
CA PRO A 3 -2.06 34.97 -8.59
C PRO A 3 -1.69 33.51 -8.26
N ALA A 4 -1.77 33.14 -6.98
CA ALA A 4 -1.65 31.75 -6.59
C ALA A 4 -2.86 30.97 -7.14
N THR A 5 -2.61 30.00 -8.01
CA THR A 5 -3.63 29.13 -8.60
C THR A 5 -3.52 27.72 -8.04
N GLY A 6 -4.68 27.09 -7.85
CA GLY A 6 -4.76 25.72 -7.33
C GLY A 6 -4.82 25.64 -5.81
N TRP A 7 -4.79 24.41 -5.31
CA TRP A 7 -4.86 24.08 -3.90
C TRP A 7 -3.85 23.00 -3.54
N CYS A 8 -3.45 23.03 -2.27
CA CYS A 8 -2.54 22.08 -1.69
C CYS A 8 -3.21 21.44 -0.48
N SER A 9 -3.13 20.11 -0.38
CA SER A 9 -3.57 19.37 0.81
C SER A 9 -2.50 18.35 1.20
N SER A 10 -2.50 17.95 2.46
CA SER A 10 -1.58 16.93 2.97
C SER A 10 -2.37 15.82 3.63
N LEU A 11 -2.05 14.58 3.29
CA LEU A 11 -2.70 13.40 3.87
C LEU A 11 -1.69 12.27 4.07
N ARG A 12 -2.06 11.26 4.84
CA ARG A 12 -1.28 10.03 4.93
C ARG A 12 -1.75 9.08 3.84
N LEU A 13 -0.85 8.65 2.94
CA LEU A 13 -1.26 7.87 1.78
C LEU A 13 -1.88 6.54 2.24
N PRO A 14 -3.16 6.28 1.89
CA PRO A 14 -3.83 5.04 2.27
C PRO A 14 -3.24 3.83 1.53
N ARG A 15 -3.59 2.63 2.02
CA ARG A 15 -3.04 1.35 1.51
C ARG A 15 -3.50 1.04 0.08
N ASP A 16 -4.64 1.56 -0.32
CA ASP A 16 -5.16 1.48 -1.68
C ASP A 16 -4.45 2.45 -2.63
N HIS A 17 -3.46 3.23 -2.17
CA HIS A 17 -2.58 4.08 -2.99
C HIS A 17 -3.32 5.08 -3.91
N TYR A 18 -4.51 5.53 -3.49
CA TYR A 18 -5.26 6.59 -4.18
C TYR A 18 -5.30 7.89 -3.37
N VAL A 19 -5.38 9.01 -4.09
CA VAL A 19 -5.69 10.34 -3.53
C VAL A 19 -6.93 10.90 -4.20
N ARG A 20 -7.87 11.41 -3.40
CA ARG A 20 -9.12 11.98 -3.90
C ARG A 20 -8.98 13.49 -4.12
N VAL A 21 -9.32 13.94 -5.32
CA VAL A 21 -9.39 15.35 -5.71
C VAL A 21 -10.72 15.58 -6.46
N ASP A 22 -11.57 16.46 -5.94
CA ASP A 22 -12.90 16.80 -6.49
C ASP A 22 -13.77 15.61 -6.89
N SER A 23 -13.80 14.59 -6.03
CA SER A 23 -14.53 13.32 -6.23
C SER A 23 -13.89 12.35 -7.23
N ASN A 24 -12.72 12.63 -7.77
CA ASN A 24 -11.95 11.69 -8.58
C ASN A 24 -10.77 11.12 -7.79
N ASP A 25 -10.51 9.83 -7.95
CA ASP A 25 -9.44 9.10 -7.30
C ASP A 25 -8.26 8.93 -8.26
N TYR A 26 -7.12 9.52 -7.91
CA TYR A 26 -5.88 9.46 -8.69
C TYR A 26 -4.90 8.46 -8.06
N PRO A 27 -4.30 7.58 -8.87
CA PRO A 27 -3.36 6.60 -8.37
C PRO A 27 -2.04 7.28 -8.02
N VAL A 28 -1.41 6.82 -6.94
CA VAL A 28 -0.11 7.30 -6.47
C VAL A 28 0.85 6.14 -6.34
N HIS A 29 2.14 6.40 -6.56
CA HIS A 29 3.13 5.35 -6.43
C HIS A 29 3.11 4.71 -5.01
N PRO A 30 2.96 3.38 -4.89
CA PRO A 30 2.73 2.69 -3.62
C PRO A 30 3.91 2.73 -2.64
N GLY A 31 5.10 3.15 -3.10
CA GLY A 31 6.24 3.44 -2.21
C GLY A 31 5.99 4.57 -1.19
N GLY A 32 4.94 5.37 -1.38
CA GLY A 32 4.47 6.37 -0.42
C GLY A 32 3.47 5.86 0.62
N ILE A 33 3.00 4.60 0.54
CA ILE A 33 1.92 4.09 1.41
C ILE A 33 2.32 4.26 2.88
N GLY A 34 1.40 4.82 3.68
CA GLY A 34 1.62 5.07 5.10
C GLY A 34 2.55 6.25 5.41
N ARG A 35 3.06 6.97 4.41
CA ARG A 35 3.83 8.21 4.58
C ARG A 35 2.93 9.42 4.36
N ARG A 36 3.36 10.59 4.85
CA ARG A 36 2.69 11.87 4.57
C ARG A 36 3.01 12.29 3.14
N VAL A 37 1.96 12.58 2.37
CA VAL A 37 2.05 13.05 0.99
C VAL A 37 1.40 14.42 0.86
N LEU A 38 2.05 15.32 0.14
CA LEU A 38 1.51 16.61 -0.28
C LEU A 38 0.87 16.43 -1.64
N VAL A 39 -0.42 16.74 -1.75
CA VAL A 39 -1.15 16.75 -3.01
C VAL A 39 -1.32 18.19 -3.45
N ARG A 40 -0.84 18.52 -4.65
CA ARG A 40 -1.03 19.80 -5.32
C ARG A 40 -1.95 19.58 -6.51
N ALA A 41 -3.02 20.36 -6.59
CA ALA A 41 -3.93 20.33 -7.71
C ALA A 41 -4.14 21.75 -8.24
N ASP A 42 -3.86 21.94 -9.51
CA ASP A 42 -4.19 23.16 -10.26
C ASP A 42 -5.24 22.83 -11.34
N LEU A 43 -5.46 23.74 -12.29
CA LEU A 43 -6.50 23.54 -13.31
C LEU A 43 -6.19 22.38 -14.26
N ASP A 44 -4.91 22.04 -14.44
CA ASP A 44 -4.42 21.14 -15.47
C ASP A 44 -3.84 19.85 -14.91
N ARG A 45 -3.34 19.87 -13.67
CA ARG A 45 -2.58 18.75 -13.07
C ARG A 45 -2.95 18.46 -11.63
N VAL A 46 -2.78 17.18 -11.28
CA VAL A 46 -2.78 16.66 -9.91
C VAL A 46 -1.44 15.98 -9.66
N GLN A 47 -0.67 16.51 -8.72
CA GLN A 47 0.66 16.02 -8.37
C GLN A 47 0.70 15.59 -6.91
N ALA A 48 1.35 14.46 -6.62
CA ALA A 48 1.57 13.97 -5.27
C ALA A 48 3.07 13.90 -4.96
N PHE A 49 3.49 14.47 -3.83
CA PHE A 49 4.87 14.51 -3.38
C PHE A 49 5.04 13.86 -2.02
N CYS A 50 6.16 13.18 -1.79
CA CYS A 50 6.57 12.67 -0.47
C CYS A 50 8.02 13.04 -0.22
N ASP A 51 8.29 13.81 0.84
CA ASP A 51 9.65 14.29 1.18
C ASP A 51 10.41 14.86 -0.04
N SER A 52 9.74 15.76 -0.79
CA SER A 52 10.19 16.36 -2.08
C SER A 52 10.26 15.45 -3.31
N GLN A 53 10.06 14.13 -3.17
CA GLN A 53 9.98 13.20 -4.29
C GLN A 53 8.59 13.19 -4.92
N LEU A 54 8.50 13.36 -6.24
CA LEU A 54 7.27 13.21 -7.00
C LEU A 54 6.86 11.73 -7.06
N LEU A 55 5.67 11.41 -6.57
CA LEU A 55 5.09 10.06 -6.57
C LEU A 55 4.01 9.87 -7.63
N ALA A 56 3.39 10.95 -8.11
CA ALA A 56 2.39 10.93 -9.17
C ALA A 56 2.29 12.31 -9.84
N ASP A 57 2.07 12.32 -11.15
CA ASP A 57 1.73 13.50 -11.94
C ASP A 57 0.70 13.08 -12.99
N HIS A 58 -0.53 13.56 -12.80
CA HIS A 58 -1.67 13.24 -13.66
C HIS A 58 -2.24 14.51 -14.25
N GLN A 59 -2.70 14.42 -15.51
CA GLN A 59 -3.59 15.44 -16.04
C GLN A 59 -4.89 15.43 -15.23
N ARG A 60 -5.35 16.62 -14.86
CA ARG A 60 -6.58 16.77 -14.12
C ARG A 60 -7.78 16.49 -15.03
N ILE A 61 -8.63 15.60 -14.56
CA ILE A 61 -9.89 15.24 -15.19
C ILE A 61 -11.03 15.97 -14.47
N TRP A 62 -11.85 16.66 -15.24
CA TRP A 62 -13.03 17.40 -14.78
C TRP A 62 -14.31 16.57 -14.94
N ALA A 63 -14.27 15.34 -14.46
CA ALA A 63 -15.42 14.44 -14.35
C ALA A 63 -15.80 14.28 -12.87
N ALA A 64 -16.82 13.48 -12.57
CA ALA A 64 -17.20 13.15 -11.19
C ALA A 64 -17.11 11.65 -10.95
N HIS A 65 -16.70 11.26 -9.73
CA HIS A 65 -16.70 9.88 -9.25
C HIS A 65 -15.88 8.90 -10.12
N GLN A 66 -14.79 9.38 -10.74
CA GLN A 66 -13.91 8.53 -11.53
C GLN A 66 -12.76 7.98 -10.68
N THR A 67 -12.37 6.73 -10.96
CA THR A 67 -11.13 6.14 -10.45
C THR A 67 -10.17 5.97 -11.61
N ILE A 68 -9.12 6.79 -11.63
CA ILE A 68 -8.11 6.79 -12.68
C ILE A 68 -7.25 5.54 -12.48
N SER A 69 -7.08 4.76 -13.55
CA SER A 69 -6.23 3.56 -13.52
C SER A 69 -4.93 3.83 -14.25
N ASP A 70 -3.80 3.58 -13.58
CA ASP A 70 -2.47 3.58 -14.19
C ASP A 70 -1.83 2.19 -13.99
N PRO A 71 -1.61 1.41 -15.06
CA PRO A 71 -1.02 0.08 -14.94
C PRO A 71 0.38 0.09 -14.30
N ALA A 72 1.16 1.16 -14.47
CA ALA A 72 2.51 1.26 -13.90
C ALA A 72 2.47 1.26 -12.36
N HIS A 73 1.47 1.89 -11.76
CA HIS A 73 1.30 1.91 -10.31
C HIS A 73 0.83 0.54 -9.76
N VAL A 74 -0.03 -0.15 -10.50
CA VAL A 74 -0.47 -1.51 -10.16
C VAL A 74 0.71 -2.48 -10.17
N ASP A 75 1.57 -2.41 -11.19
CA ASP A 75 2.75 -3.27 -11.27
C ASP A 75 3.79 -2.94 -10.20
N ALA A 76 4.00 -1.65 -9.89
CA ALA A 76 4.81 -1.24 -8.74
C ALA A 76 4.26 -1.81 -7.42
N ALA A 77 2.93 -1.84 -7.24
CA ALA A 77 2.31 -2.42 -6.05
C ALA A 77 2.55 -3.93 -5.96
N LYS A 78 2.47 -4.65 -7.09
CA LYS A 78 2.77 -6.10 -7.15
C LYS A 78 4.22 -6.37 -6.74
N VAL A 79 5.17 -5.61 -7.29
CA VAL A 79 6.60 -5.76 -6.97
C VAL A 79 6.85 -5.52 -5.48
N LEU A 80 6.29 -4.46 -4.90
CA LEU A 80 6.48 -4.15 -3.48
C LEU A 80 5.83 -5.20 -2.56
N ARG A 81 4.66 -5.73 -2.91
CA ARG A 81 4.02 -6.84 -2.18
C ARG A 81 4.91 -8.08 -2.22
N HIS A 82 5.40 -8.47 -3.40
CA HIS A 82 6.27 -9.64 -3.54
C HIS A 82 7.55 -9.49 -2.71
N LYS A 83 8.19 -8.31 -2.75
CA LYS A 83 9.34 -8.00 -1.91
C LYS A 83 9.01 -8.13 -0.41
N HIS A 84 7.90 -7.57 0.05
CA HIS A 84 7.50 -7.68 1.45
C HIS A 84 7.28 -9.13 1.90
N PHE A 85 6.65 -9.97 1.07
CA PHE A 85 6.48 -11.39 1.38
C PHE A 85 7.79 -12.19 1.33
N SER A 86 8.70 -11.85 0.42
CA SER A 86 10.03 -12.48 0.36
C SER A 86 10.94 -12.08 1.52
N VAL A 87 10.68 -10.93 2.16
CA VAL A 87 11.32 -10.47 3.40
C VAL A 87 10.50 -10.91 4.61
N ALA A 88 9.86 -12.09 4.55
CA ALA A 88 9.51 -12.80 5.77
C ALA A 88 10.82 -13.03 6.54
N LYS A 89 11.03 -12.21 7.58
CA LYS A 89 12.18 -12.33 8.48
C LYS A 89 12.27 -13.82 8.87
N PRO A 90 13.44 -14.49 8.74
CA PRO A 90 13.58 -15.81 9.33
C PRO A 90 13.12 -15.67 10.78
N LEU A 91 12.15 -16.49 11.20
CA LEU A 91 11.71 -16.54 12.58
C LEU A 91 12.99 -16.62 13.42
N SER A 92 13.26 -15.57 14.21
CA SER A 92 14.42 -15.59 15.09
C SER A 92 14.33 -16.85 15.91
N GLU A 93 15.44 -17.59 16.04
CA GLU A 93 15.47 -18.78 16.87
C GLU A 93 14.86 -18.43 18.23
N PRO A 94 13.82 -19.18 18.64
CA PRO A 94 13.09 -18.84 19.85
C PRO A 94 14.07 -18.87 21.02
N GLN A 95 14.19 -17.75 21.73
CA GLN A 95 15.03 -17.63 22.94
C GLN A 95 14.45 -18.39 24.14
N VAL A 96 13.31 -19.04 23.93
CA VAL A 96 12.62 -19.86 24.90
C VAL A 96 12.58 -21.29 24.39
N GLN A 97 12.56 -22.23 25.32
CA GLN A 97 12.53 -23.65 25.01
C GLN A 97 11.22 -23.98 24.28
N VAL A 98 11.31 -24.37 23.01
CA VAL A 98 10.16 -24.81 22.23
C VAL A 98 9.99 -26.30 22.42
N ARG A 99 8.82 -26.68 22.91
CA ARG A 99 8.45 -28.08 23.10
C ARG A 99 8.01 -28.69 21.77
N SER A 100 8.31 -29.97 21.57
CA SER A 100 7.88 -30.67 20.36
C SER A 100 6.36 -30.63 20.23
N LEU A 101 5.84 -30.32 19.05
CA LEU A 101 4.39 -30.35 18.80
C LEU A 101 3.82 -31.77 18.95
N THR A 102 4.65 -32.80 18.68
CA THR A 102 4.30 -34.21 18.87
C THR A 102 3.94 -34.53 20.33
N ASP A 103 4.46 -33.76 21.31
CA ASP A 103 4.08 -33.93 22.71
C ASP A 103 2.61 -33.57 22.94
N TYR A 104 2.10 -32.56 22.23
CA TYR A 104 0.69 -32.17 22.30
C TYR A 104 -0.19 -33.11 21.51
N ASP A 105 0.27 -33.55 20.34
CA ASP A 105 -0.45 -34.55 19.54
C ASP A 105 -0.64 -35.84 20.37
N ALA A 106 0.39 -36.29 21.08
CA ALA A 106 0.32 -37.44 21.98
C ALA A 106 -0.58 -37.19 23.21
N ALA A 107 -0.49 -36.02 23.84
CA ALA A 107 -1.31 -35.68 25.01
C ALA A 107 -2.80 -35.50 24.69
N LEU A 108 -3.11 -35.02 23.49
CA LEU A 108 -4.48 -34.81 23.00
C LEU A 108 -5.01 -35.98 22.17
N GLY A 109 -4.18 -37.00 21.89
CA GLY A 109 -4.55 -38.18 21.13
C GLY A 109 -4.84 -37.91 19.64
N VAL A 110 -4.19 -36.91 19.05
CA VAL A 110 -4.36 -36.55 17.64
C VAL A 110 -3.45 -37.45 16.80
N ASP A 111 -4.03 -38.49 16.21
CA ASP A 111 -3.35 -39.33 15.22
C ASP A 111 -3.54 -38.71 13.82
N LEU A 112 -2.50 -38.05 13.31
CA LEU A 112 -2.52 -37.42 11.99
C LEU A 112 -2.47 -38.43 10.83
N ASP A 113 -2.24 -39.72 11.13
CA ASP A 113 -2.33 -40.82 10.15
C ASP A 113 -3.76 -41.36 10.01
N GLY A 114 -4.68 -40.92 10.88
CA GLY A 114 -6.10 -41.27 10.86
C GLY A 114 -6.91 -40.35 9.95
N GLY A 115 -6.98 -40.70 8.66
CA GLY A 115 -7.90 -40.08 7.71
C GLY A 115 -9.35 -40.12 8.23
N VAL A 116 -10.03 -38.97 8.14
CA VAL A 116 -11.47 -38.85 8.41
C VAL A 116 -12.26 -39.92 7.64
N ALA A 117 -13.07 -40.69 8.37
CA ALA A 117 -14.14 -41.52 7.83
C ALA A 117 -15.49 -40.90 8.18
#